data_AF-A0A1X7TIE3-F1
#
_entry.id   AF-A0A1X7TIE3-F1
#
_cell.length_a   1.000
_cell.length_b   1.000
_cell.length_c   1.000
_cell.angle_alpha   90.00
_cell.angle_beta   90.00
_cell.angle_gamma   90.00
#
_symmetry.space_group_name_H-M   'P 1'
#
loop_
_entity.id
_entity.type
_entity.pdbx_description
1 polymer ?
#
loop_
_entity_poly.entity_id
_entity_poly.type
_entity_poly.pdbx_seq_one_letter_code
_entity_poly.pdbx_strand_id
1 'polypeptide(L)'
;MNEIRENPLDNCQKHLDVMCFPTLFPTENFGADHSRAVKLTNAEYIKSQLLNVDSKYRKNPAYVFFLLWEQELRELKSGIYNTLRTSSQNMSAQAMLNMLNNADRELEASLCTVLQSVRGTKQFWFKRKGDVDCMIGSPTFFCTFSCAEYESPDILEHLRKVNDVPDSYENGRLCSEDPISVTRQFSHIS
;
A
#
# COMPACT_ATOMS: atom_id res chain seq x y z
N MET A 1 -26.89 23.93 13.50
CA MET A 1 -25.97 23.01 14.18
C MET A 1 -26.37 21.63 13.69
N ASN A 2 -25.60 21.06 12.75
CA ASN A 2 -25.96 19.78 12.13
C ASN A 2 -25.74 18.68 13.16
N GLU A 3 -26.72 17.80 13.36
CA GLU A 3 -26.55 16.58 14.17
C GLU A 3 -25.42 15.75 13.56
N ILE A 4 -24.31 15.63 14.28
CA ILE A 4 -23.24 14.70 13.92
C ILE A 4 -23.76 13.31 14.26
N ARG A 5 -24.21 12.57 13.24
CA ARG A 5 -24.55 11.15 13.39
C ARG A 5 -23.27 10.33 13.42
N GLU A 6 -22.92 9.81 14.59
CA GLU A 6 -21.78 8.91 14.80
C GLU A 6 -22.07 7.48 14.28
N ASN A 7 -22.41 7.35 13.01
CA ASN A 7 -22.46 6.03 12.38
C ASN A 7 -21.03 5.63 11.95
N PRO A 8 -20.56 4.42 12.27
CA PRO A 8 -19.27 3.96 11.79
C PRO A 8 -19.26 3.94 10.25
N LEU A 9 -18.20 4.48 9.65
CA LEU A 9 -18.00 4.41 8.21
C LEU A 9 -17.75 2.96 7.80
N ASP A 10 -18.48 2.50 6.79
CA ASP A 10 -18.23 1.20 6.19
C ASP A 10 -17.11 1.33 5.14
N ASN A 11 -16.11 0.47 5.26
CA ASN A 11 -14.97 0.37 4.35
C ASN A 11 -15.35 0.05 2.89
N CYS A 12 -16.60 -0.34 2.64
CA CYS A 12 -17.12 -0.60 1.30
C CYS A 12 -17.83 0.61 0.66
N GLN A 13 -17.93 1.73 1.38
CA GLN A 13 -18.59 2.92 0.86
C GLN A 13 -17.79 3.57 -0.25
N LYS A 14 -18.51 4.19 -1.20
CA LYS A 14 -17.90 5.04 -2.23
C LYS A 14 -17.39 6.33 -1.60
N HIS A 15 -16.35 6.92 -2.19
CA HIS A 15 -15.72 8.15 -1.72
C HIS A 15 -15.16 8.05 -0.28
N LEU A 16 -14.72 6.85 0.12
CA LEU A 16 -14.19 6.58 1.44
C LEU A 16 -12.96 7.47 1.77
N ASP A 17 -12.12 7.73 0.78
CA ASP A 17 -10.95 8.60 0.90
C ASP A 17 -11.33 10.05 1.25
N VAL A 18 -12.37 10.57 0.62
CA VAL A 18 -12.90 11.92 0.90
C VAL A 18 -13.51 11.99 2.29
N MET A 19 -14.28 10.96 2.68
CA MET A 19 -14.96 10.92 3.99
C MET A 19 -13.99 10.75 5.16
N CYS A 20 -12.95 9.93 5.00
CA CYS A 20 -11.97 9.69 6.05
C CYS A 20 -10.96 10.83 6.20
N PHE A 21 -10.73 11.63 5.15
CA PHE A 21 -9.71 12.68 5.13
C PHE A 21 -10.26 14.05 4.70
N PRO A 22 -11.24 14.62 5.43
CA PRO A 22 -11.87 15.89 5.05
C PRO A 22 -10.87 17.06 5.02
N THR A 23 -9.77 16.99 5.80
CA THR A 23 -8.69 17.99 5.78
C THR A 23 -7.88 17.97 4.49
N LEU A 24 -7.79 16.82 3.81
CA LEU A 24 -7.12 16.69 2.51
C LEU A 24 -8.07 17.03 1.35
N PHE A 25 -9.38 16.85 1.56
CA PHE A 25 -10.44 17.07 0.58
C PHE A 25 -11.52 18.05 1.08
N PRO A 26 -11.17 19.34 1.30
CA PRO A 26 -12.10 20.31 1.89
C PRO A 26 -13.33 20.61 1.02
N THR A 27 -13.24 20.37 -0.28
CA THR A 27 -14.35 20.57 -1.23
C THR A 27 -15.13 19.28 -1.51
N GLU A 28 -14.82 18.18 -0.83
CA GLU A 28 -15.40 16.84 -1.04
C GLU A 28 -15.28 16.29 -2.48
N ASN A 29 -14.42 16.90 -3.29
CA ASN A 29 -14.25 16.60 -4.71
C ASN A 29 -12.87 15.99 -4.97
N PHE A 30 -12.72 15.37 -6.14
CA PHE A 30 -11.47 14.80 -6.65
C PHE A 30 -10.89 13.59 -5.90
N GLY A 31 -11.71 12.89 -5.10
CA GLY A 31 -11.38 11.57 -4.56
C GLY A 31 -11.23 10.48 -5.63
N ALA A 32 -11.01 9.26 -5.18
CA ALA A 32 -10.76 8.09 -6.03
C ALA A 32 -11.93 7.80 -6.98
N ASP A 33 -13.16 7.88 -6.46
CA ASP A 33 -14.40 7.59 -7.19
C ASP A 33 -14.96 8.80 -7.96
N HIS A 34 -14.26 9.95 -7.96
CA HIS A 34 -14.74 11.16 -8.62
C HIS A 34 -14.79 10.97 -10.14
N SER A 35 -15.88 11.39 -10.78
CA SER A 35 -16.04 11.32 -12.24
C SER A 35 -15.01 12.20 -12.95
N ARG A 36 -14.32 11.66 -13.95
CA ARG A 36 -13.27 12.35 -14.71
C ARG A 36 -13.49 12.15 -16.21
N ALA A 37 -13.09 13.14 -17.00
CA ALA A 37 -13.13 13.04 -18.46
C ALA A 37 -12.28 11.87 -18.99
N VAL A 38 -11.10 11.64 -18.37
CA VAL A 38 -10.25 10.47 -18.60
C VAL A 38 -10.30 9.61 -17.34
N LYS A 39 -10.68 8.33 -17.51
CA LYS A 39 -10.74 7.37 -16.41
C LYS A 39 -9.32 7.02 -15.97
N LEU A 40 -9.03 7.22 -14.69
CA LEU A 40 -7.78 6.77 -14.06
C LEU A 40 -7.97 5.37 -13.49
N THR A 41 -6.94 4.55 -13.61
CA THR A 41 -6.80 3.34 -12.79
C THR A 41 -6.46 3.72 -11.35
N ASN A 42 -6.72 2.82 -10.40
CA ASN A 42 -6.38 3.06 -8.98
C ASN A 42 -4.89 3.35 -8.78
N ALA A 43 -4.02 2.67 -9.53
CA ALA A 43 -2.58 2.90 -9.46
C ALA A 43 -2.20 4.31 -9.97
N GLU A 44 -2.81 4.77 -11.06
CA GLU A 44 -2.60 6.13 -11.56
C GLU A 44 -3.15 7.19 -10.59
N TYR A 45 -4.31 6.93 -9.98
CA TYR A 45 -4.86 7.80 -8.95
C TYR A 45 -3.92 7.92 -7.75
N ILE A 46 -3.47 6.80 -7.17
CA ILE A 46 -2.52 6.79 -6.04
C ILE A 46 -1.24 7.55 -6.41
N LYS A 47 -0.66 7.26 -7.58
CA LYS A 47 0.53 7.97 -8.08
C LYS A 47 0.28 9.47 -8.19
N SER A 48 -0.88 9.89 -8.71
CA SER A 48 -1.21 11.30 -8.84
C SER A 48 -1.28 12.02 -7.49
N GLN A 49 -1.73 11.35 -6.43
CA GLN A 49 -1.79 11.91 -5.08
C GLN A 49 -0.40 11.96 -4.42
N LEU A 50 0.37 10.87 -4.53
CA LEU A 50 1.72 10.81 -3.95
C LEU A 50 2.72 11.73 -4.65
N LEU A 51 2.56 11.93 -5.97
CA LEU A 51 3.41 12.78 -6.80
C LEU A 51 2.81 14.17 -7.05
N ASN A 52 1.75 14.52 -6.32
CA ASN A 52 1.12 15.83 -6.42
C ASN A 52 2.12 16.93 -6.04
N VAL A 53 1.98 18.09 -6.69
CA VAL A 53 2.69 19.31 -6.31
C VAL A 53 2.37 19.65 -4.84
N ASP A 54 1.10 19.51 -4.46
CA ASP A 54 0.68 19.69 -3.07
C ASP A 54 1.19 18.55 -2.18
N SER A 55 2.04 18.91 -1.21
CA SER A 55 2.70 17.96 -0.32
C SER A 55 1.80 17.34 0.73
N LYS A 56 0.61 17.90 0.97
CA LYS A 56 -0.28 17.44 2.04
C LYS A 56 -0.66 15.96 1.94
N TYR A 57 -0.77 15.43 0.72
CA TYR A 57 -1.15 14.03 0.50
C TYR A 57 -0.01 13.07 0.86
N ARG A 58 1.20 13.34 0.36
CA ARG A 58 2.37 12.48 0.61
C ARG A 58 2.96 12.63 2.01
N LYS A 59 2.78 13.79 2.65
CA LYS A 59 3.25 14.07 4.02
C LYS A 59 2.28 13.62 5.10
N ASN A 60 1.03 13.27 4.75
CA ASN A 60 0.08 12.77 5.73
C ASN A 60 0.24 11.24 5.87
N PRO A 61 0.86 10.74 6.96
CA PRO A 61 1.16 9.32 7.10
C PRO A 61 -0.13 8.48 7.15
N ALA A 62 -1.18 8.97 7.81
CA ALA A 62 -2.45 8.26 7.89
C ALA A 62 -3.07 8.05 6.50
N TYR A 63 -2.99 9.06 5.63
CA TYR A 63 -3.46 8.95 4.26
C TYR A 63 -2.58 8.02 3.40
N VAL A 64 -1.25 8.10 3.53
CA VAL A 64 -0.33 7.19 2.84
C VAL A 64 -0.59 5.73 3.23
N PHE A 65 -0.76 5.45 4.53
CA PHE A 65 -1.12 4.12 5.01
C PHE A 65 -2.51 3.67 4.54
N PHE A 66 -3.47 4.58 4.45
CA PHE A 66 -4.78 4.29 3.87
C PHE A 66 -4.66 3.86 2.39
N LEU A 67 -3.88 4.59 1.57
CA LEU A 67 -3.66 4.22 0.17
C LEU A 67 -2.96 2.86 0.03
N LEU A 68 -1.98 2.58 0.90
CA LEU A 68 -1.30 1.29 0.97
C LEU A 68 -2.30 0.17 1.29
N TRP A 69 -3.10 0.34 2.35
CA TRP A 69 -4.11 -0.63 2.76
C TRP A 69 -5.15 -0.88 1.66
N GLU A 70 -5.61 0.17 0.99
CA GLU A 70 -6.52 0.02 -0.14
C GLU A 70 -5.90 -0.79 -1.29
N GLN A 71 -4.62 -0.55 -1.58
CA GLN A 71 -3.90 -1.30 -2.60
C GLN A 71 -3.79 -2.78 -2.21
N GLU A 72 -3.35 -3.06 -0.98
CA GLU A 72 -3.24 -4.43 -0.45
C GLU A 72 -4.59 -5.16 -0.48
N LEU A 73 -5.68 -4.49 -0.08
CA LEU A 73 -7.02 -5.06 -0.14
C LEU A 73 -7.46 -5.36 -1.58
N ARG A 74 -7.15 -4.49 -2.54
CA ARG A 74 -7.48 -4.74 -3.94
C ARG A 74 -6.69 -5.92 -4.50
N GLU A 75 -5.40 -6.00 -4.19
CA GLU A 75 -4.54 -7.12 -4.59
C GLU A 75 -5.04 -8.44 -3.97
N LEU A 76 -5.40 -8.43 -2.69
CA LEU A 76 -5.97 -9.59 -2.00
C LEU A 76 -7.32 -10.01 -2.63
N LYS A 77 -8.25 -9.07 -2.85
CA LYS A 77 -9.55 -9.35 -3.49
C LYS A 77 -9.36 -9.95 -4.88
N SER A 78 -8.44 -9.39 -5.68
CA SER A 78 -8.11 -9.89 -7.02
C SER A 78 -7.48 -11.30 -6.96
N GLY A 79 -6.53 -11.51 -6.04
CA GLY A 79 -5.88 -12.81 -5.84
C GLY A 79 -6.87 -13.90 -5.44
N ILE A 80 -7.72 -13.62 -4.45
CA ILE A 80 -8.81 -14.53 -4.04
C ILE A 80 -9.72 -14.81 -5.23
N TYR A 81 -10.22 -13.77 -5.91
CA TYR A 81 -11.13 -13.94 -7.05
C TYR A 81 -10.54 -14.83 -8.14
N ASN A 82 -9.28 -14.58 -8.53
CA ASN A 82 -8.62 -15.37 -9.56
C ASN A 82 -8.41 -16.82 -9.12
N THR A 83 -7.97 -17.03 -7.89
CA THR A 83 -7.80 -18.38 -7.33
C THR A 83 -9.11 -19.15 -7.28
N LEU A 84 -10.18 -18.53 -6.78
CA LEU A 84 -11.52 -19.14 -6.74
C LEU A 84 -12.03 -19.45 -8.16
N ARG A 85 -11.78 -18.55 -9.12
CA ARG A 85 -12.15 -18.78 -10.52
C ARG A 85 -11.41 -19.99 -11.12
N THR A 86 -10.15 -20.21 -10.75
CA THR A 86 -9.34 -21.31 -11.28
C THR A 86 -9.59 -22.64 -10.58
N SER A 87 -9.77 -22.67 -9.26
CA SER A 87 -10.01 -23.90 -8.49
C SER A 87 -11.46 -24.37 -8.58
N SER A 88 -12.39 -23.46 -8.84
CA SER A 88 -13.82 -23.68 -8.66
C SER A 88 -14.63 -23.48 -9.94
N GLN A 89 -14.11 -23.95 -11.08
CA GLN A 89 -14.80 -23.81 -12.37
C GLN A 89 -16.25 -24.35 -12.26
N ASN A 90 -17.23 -23.45 -12.42
CA ASN A 90 -18.68 -23.70 -12.35
C ASN A 90 -19.28 -24.04 -10.98
N MET A 91 -18.60 -23.74 -9.87
CA MET A 91 -19.15 -23.99 -8.52
C MET A 91 -19.94 -22.78 -7.99
N SER A 92 -21.01 -23.03 -7.24
CA SER A 92 -21.73 -21.97 -6.54
C SER A 92 -20.97 -21.50 -5.29
N ALA A 93 -21.21 -20.25 -4.87
CA ALA A 93 -20.64 -19.71 -3.62
C ALA A 93 -20.98 -20.59 -2.40
N GLN A 94 -22.16 -21.22 -2.39
CA GLN A 94 -22.58 -22.13 -1.33
C GLN A 94 -21.73 -23.40 -1.28
N ALA A 95 -21.41 -23.98 -2.44
CA ALA A 95 -20.57 -25.17 -2.49
C ALA A 95 -19.13 -24.86 -2.04
N MET A 96 -18.61 -23.67 -2.36
CA MET A 96 -17.33 -23.18 -1.81
C MET A 96 -17.36 -23.00 -0.28
N LEU A 97 -18.42 -22.40 0.27
CA LEU A 97 -18.57 -22.28 1.72
C LEU A 97 -18.59 -23.65 2.40
N ASN A 98 -19.24 -24.63 1.77
CA ASN A 98 -19.23 -26.00 2.27
C ASN A 98 -17.84 -26.61 2.21
N MET A 99 -17.07 -26.40 1.14
CA MET A 99 -15.66 -26.86 1.05
C MET A 99 -14.78 -26.22 2.13
N LEU A 100 -14.95 -24.92 2.39
CA LEU A 100 -14.25 -24.23 3.48
C LEU A 100 -14.60 -24.83 4.85
N ASN A 101 -15.89 -25.03 5.12
CA ASN A 101 -16.36 -25.64 6.37
C ASN A 101 -15.88 -27.09 6.54
N ASN A 102 -15.68 -27.80 5.43
CA ASN A 102 -15.19 -29.17 5.41
C ASN A 102 -13.65 -29.26 5.39
N ALA A 103 -12.93 -28.14 5.51
CA ALA A 103 -11.47 -28.06 5.47
C ALA A 103 -10.87 -28.72 4.21
N ASP A 104 -11.43 -28.40 3.05
CA ASP A 104 -10.93 -28.88 1.77
C ASP A 104 -9.47 -28.44 1.53
N ARG A 105 -8.57 -29.42 1.34
CA ARG A 105 -7.12 -29.19 1.24
C ARG A 105 -6.71 -28.45 -0.03
N GLU A 106 -7.42 -28.66 -1.14
CA GLU A 106 -7.07 -28.05 -2.42
C GLU A 106 -7.41 -26.55 -2.41
N LEU A 107 -8.60 -26.23 -1.87
CA LEU A 107 -9.01 -24.85 -1.65
C LEU A 107 -8.10 -24.15 -0.63
N GLU A 108 -7.78 -24.81 0.49
CA GLU A 108 -6.87 -24.26 1.51
C GLU A 108 -5.47 -23.96 0.95
N ALA A 109 -4.88 -24.90 0.21
CA ALA A 109 -3.57 -24.73 -0.41
C ALA A 109 -3.58 -23.54 -1.38
N SER A 110 -4.62 -23.45 -2.20
CA SER A 110 -4.80 -22.38 -3.18
C SER A 110 -4.92 -21.00 -2.52
N LEU A 111 -5.69 -20.90 -1.43
CA LEU A 111 -5.80 -19.67 -0.63
C LEU A 111 -4.47 -19.33 0.08
N CYS A 112 -3.75 -20.33 0.58
CA CYS A 112 -2.43 -20.12 1.18
C CYS A 112 -1.45 -19.52 0.16
N THR A 113 -1.50 -19.94 -1.11
CA THR A 113 -0.71 -19.34 -2.19
C THR A 113 -1.05 -17.86 -2.40
N VAL A 114 -2.33 -17.47 -2.35
CA VAL A 114 -2.72 -16.05 -2.40
C VAL A 114 -2.15 -15.29 -1.23
N LEU A 115 -2.22 -15.85 -0.01
CA LEU A 115 -1.70 -15.17 1.17
C LEU A 115 -0.18 -15.02 1.16
N GLN A 116 0.57 -15.84 0.42
CA GLN A 116 2.02 -15.67 0.27
C GLN A 116 2.43 -14.37 -0.43
N SER A 117 1.56 -13.77 -1.25
CA SER A 117 1.86 -12.48 -1.89
C SER A 117 1.57 -11.28 -0.97
N VAL A 118 0.70 -11.45 0.03
CA VAL A 118 0.27 -10.39 0.94
C VAL A 118 1.26 -10.24 2.09
N ARG A 119 1.90 -9.07 2.19
CA ARG A 119 2.88 -8.78 3.24
C ARG A 119 2.24 -8.90 4.63
N GLY A 120 3.03 -9.38 5.60
CA GLY A 120 2.58 -9.51 6.99
C GLY A 120 1.76 -10.76 7.32
N THR A 121 1.29 -11.53 6.32
CA THR A 121 0.62 -12.81 6.59
C THR A 121 1.61 -13.88 7.06
N LYS A 122 1.10 -14.89 7.78
CA LYS A 122 1.91 -16.04 8.20
C LYS A 122 2.53 -16.77 7.00
N GLN A 123 1.77 -16.91 5.92
CA GLN A 123 2.17 -17.61 4.69
C GLN A 123 3.29 -16.86 3.96
N PHE A 124 3.23 -15.53 3.93
CA PHE A 124 4.27 -14.67 3.37
C PHE A 124 5.62 -14.87 4.07
N TRP A 125 5.60 -14.91 5.41
CA TRP A 125 6.81 -15.13 6.22
C TRP A 125 7.32 -16.57 6.13
N PHE A 126 6.41 -17.55 6.08
CA PHE A 126 6.77 -18.96 5.92
C PHE A 126 7.56 -19.20 4.63
N LYS A 127 7.10 -18.63 3.51
CA LYS A 127 7.80 -18.71 2.21
C LYS A 127 9.20 -18.10 2.29
N ARG A 128 9.32 -16.86 2.77
CA ARG A 128 10.61 -16.15 2.88
C ARG A 128 11.60 -16.84 3.80
N LYS A 129 11.11 -17.39 4.91
CA LYS A 129 11.95 -18.19 5.80
C LYS A 129 12.53 -19.40 5.05
N GLY A 130 11.69 -20.13 4.31
CA GLY A 130 12.14 -21.25 3.48
C GLY A 130 13.21 -20.83 2.45
N ASP A 131 13.01 -19.69 1.78
CA ASP A 131 14.00 -19.16 0.83
C ASP A 131 15.35 -18.88 1.52
N VAL A 132 15.33 -18.27 2.71
CA VAL A 132 16.54 -18.01 3.52
C VAL A 132 17.20 -19.31 4.00
N ASP A 133 16.42 -20.27 4.49
CA ASP A 133 16.93 -21.58 4.93
C ASP A 133 17.64 -22.31 3.76
N CYS A 134 17.12 -22.20 2.53
CA CYS A 134 17.78 -22.73 1.33
C CYS A 134 19.10 -22.00 1.00
N MET A 135 19.18 -20.69 1.22
CA MET A 135 20.40 -19.89 0.95
C MET A 135 21.53 -20.20 1.95
N ILE A 136 21.20 -20.51 3.20
CA ILE A 136 22.17 -20.83 4.27
C ILE A 136 22.88 -22.18 4.01
N GLY A 137 22.26 -23.10 3.27
CA GLY A 137 22.83 -24.42 2.97
C GLY A 137 23.99 -24.42 1.95
N SER A 138 24.22 -23.31 1.25
CA SER A 138 25.28 -23.13 0.24
C SER A 138 26.20 -21.99 0.70
N PRO A 139 27.53 -22.00 0.43
CA PRO A 139 28.42 -20.91 0.82
C PRO A 139 28.05 -19.62 0.06
N THR A 140 27.13 -18.86 0.63
CA THR A 140 26.60 -17.61 0.08
C THR A 140 27.04 -16.46 0.99
N PHE A 141 27.68 -15.43 0.44
CA PHE A 141 27.98 -14.20 1.19
C PHE A 141 26.69 -13.41 1.40
N PHE A 142 26.39 -13.07 2.65
CA PHE A 142 25.30 -12.17 3.01
C PHE A 142 25.87 -10.81 3.38
N CYS A 143 25.47 -9.77 2.64
CA CYS A 143 25.77 -8.38 2.96
C CYS A 143 24.46 -7.58 3.00
N THR A 144 24.35 -6.68 3.98
CA THR A 144 23.26 -5.71 4.06
C THR A 144 23.87 -4.33 3.88
N PHE A 145 23.33 -3.56 2.94
CA PHE A 145 23.74 -2.18 2.71
C PHE A 145 22.63 -1.27 3.25
N SER A 146 22.99 -0.34 4.13
CA SER A 146 22.13 0.79 4.46
C SER A 146 22.47 1.95 3.54
N CYS A 147 21.47 2.74 3.17
CA CYS A 147 21.65 3.86 2.24
C CYS A 147 22.15 5.15 2.91
N ALA A 148 22.23 5.19 4.24
CA ALA A 148 22.61 6.36 5.03
C ALA A 148 21.88 7.65 4.57
N GLU A 149 20.57 7.54 4.33
CA GLU A 149 19.75 8.59 3.72
C GLU A 149 19.79 9.94 4.46
N TYR A 150 19.99 9.90 5.78
CA TYR A 150 20.05 11.09 6.63
C TYR A 150 21.33 11.91 6.45
N GLU A 151 22.37 11.30 5.86
CA GLU A 151 23.69 11.89 5.63
C GLU A 151 23.95 12.15 4.13
N SER A 152 23.05 11.72 3.25
CA SER A 152 23.20 11.88 1.80
C SER A 152 22.96 13.34 1.37
N PRO A 153 23.98 14.07 0.87
CA PRO A 153 23.81 15.46 0.46
C PRO A 153 22.81 15.60 -0.68
N ASP A 154 22.80 14.67 -1.63
CA ASP A 154 21.90 14.69 -2.80
C ASP A 154 20.42 14.59 -2.40
N ILE A 155 20.12 13.73 -1.42
CA ILE A 155 18.76 13.56 -0.90
C ILE A 155 18.34 14.78 -0.11
N LEU A 156 19.22 15.29 0.74
CA LEU A 156 18.94 16.47 1.54
C LEU A 156 18.70 17.72 0.68
N GLU A 157 19.52 17.93 -0.34
CA GLU A 157 19.33 19.03 -1.30
C GLU A 157 17.99 18.88 -2.04
N HIS A 158 17.68 17.66 -2.52
CA HIS A 158 16.40 17.38 -3.17
C HIS A 158 15.21 17.68 -2.24
N LEU A 159 15.24 17.20 -1.01
CA LEU A 159 14.15 17.40 -0.05
C LEU A 159 14.01 18.87 0.34
N ARG A 160 15.10 19.61 0.51
CA ARG A 160 15.06 21.04 0.79
C ARG A 160 14.37 21.80 -0.33
N LYS A 161 14.72 21.46 -1.57
CA LYS A 161 14.11 22.05 -2.77
C LYS A 161 12.63 21.71 -2.91
N VAL A 162 12.24 20.46 -2.66
CA VAL A 162 10.84 20.00 -2.82
C VAL A 162 9.93 20.51 -1.72
N ASN A 163 10.48 20.73 -0.52
CA ASN A 163 9.70 21.15 0.65
C ASN A 163 9.80 22.65 0.96
N ASP A 164 10.63 23.39 0.23
CA ASP A 164 10.89 24.82 0.44
C ASP A 164 11.26 25.13 1.90
N VAL A 165 12.23 24.38 2.44
CA VAL A 165 12.71 24.50 3.82
C VAL A 165 14.11 25.11 3.88
N PRO A 166 14.42 25.92 4.92
CA PRO A 166 15.74 26.53 5.07
C PRO A 166 16.82 25.50 5.45
N ASP A 167 18.09 25.84 5.22
CA ASP A 167 19.24 24.97 5.54
C ASP A 167 19.40 24.65 7.04
N SER A 168 18.79 25.47 7.92
CA SER A 168 18.77 25.22 9.36
C SER A 168 17.81 24.10 9.77
N TYR A 169 17.00 23.57 8.84
CA TYR A 169 16.06 22.50 9.14
C TYR A 169 16.78 21.17 9.37
N GLU A 170 16.34 20.43 10.39
CA GLU A 170 16.99 19.18 10.77
C GLU A 170 16.84 18.11 9.68
N ASN A 171 17.97 17.54 9.25
CA ASN A 171 18.03 16.50 8.21
C ASN A 171 17.20 15.26 8.57
N GLY A 172 17.32 14.76 9.81
CA GLY A 172 16.56 13.61 10.31
C GLY A 172 15.05 13.81 10.21
N ARG A 173 14.61 15.02 10.58
CA ARG A 173 13.21 15.42 10.51
C ARG A 173 12.71 15.53 9.08
N LEU A 174 13.52 16.07 8.17
CA LEU A 174 13.16 16.22 6.77
C LEU A 174 12.91 14.86 6.08
N CYS A 175 13.78 13.88 6.34
CA CYS A 175 13.63 12.53 5.79
C CYS A 175 12.41 11.78 6.35
N SER A 176 12.09 11.98 7.63
CA SER A 176 10.95 11.33 8.29
C SER A 176 9.60 11.96 7.96
N GLU A 177 9.55 13.26 7.67
CA GLU A 177 8.31 13.96 7.31
C GLU A 177 7.88 13.73 5.85
N ASP A 178 8.82 13.46 4.93
CA ASP A 178 8.52 13.19 3.52
C ASP A 178 9.26 11.93 3.00
N PRO A 179 8.94 10.74 3.53
CA PRO A 179 9.59 9.48 3.15
C PRO A 179 9.32 9.10 1.69
N ILE A 180 8.24 9.61 1.10
CA ILE A 180 7.89 9.39 -0.31
C ILE A 180 8.90 10.10 -1.22
N SER A 181 9.25 11.35 -0.92
CA SER A 181 10.26 12.09 -1.69
C SER A 181 11.66 11.51 -1.52
N VAL A 182 12.00 11.01 -0.32
CA VAL A 182 13.24 10.24 -0.08
C VAL A 182 13.31 9.03 -1.02
N THR A 183 12.27 8.19 -1.02
CA THR A 183 12.19 6.97 -1.83
C THR A 183 12.27 7.26 -3.32
N ARG A 184 11.64 8.36 -3.76
CA ARG A 184 11.67 8.81 -5.15
C ARG A 184 13.08 9.17 -5.59
N GLN A 185 13.80 9.97 -4.78
CA GLN A 185 15.16 10.37 -5.11
C GLN A 185 16.10 9.17 -5.16
N PHE A 186 15.94 8.20 -4.24
CA PHE A 186 16.68 6.94 -4.29
C PHE A 186 16.47 6.17 -5.58
N SER A 187 15.22 6.07 -6.06
CA SER A 187 14.89 5.35 -7.28
C SER A 187 15.52 5.97 -8.55
N HIS A 188 16.02 7.20 -8.48
CA HIS A 188 16.73 7.86 -9.57
C HIS A 188 18.26 7.70 -9.50
N ILE A 189 18.80 7.36 -8.33
CA ILE A 189 20.25 7.27 -8.08
C ILE A 189 20.74 5.80 -8.15
N SER A 190 19.87 4.82 -7.86
CA SER A 190 20.13 3.38 -7.97
C SER A 190 19.89 2.82 -9.37
#